data_AF-A0A937EY54-F1
#
_entry.id   AF-A0A937EY54-F1
#
_cell.length_a   1.000
_cell.length_b   1.000
_cell.length_c   1.000
_cell.angle_alpha   90.00
_cell.angle_beta   90.00
_cell.angle_gamma   90.00
#
_symmetry.space_group_name_H-M   'P 1'
#
loop_
_entity.id
_entity.type
_entity.pdbx_description
1 polymer ?
#
loop_
_entity_poly.entity_id
_entity_poly.type
_entity_poly.pdbx_seq_one_letter_code
_entity_poly.pdbx_strand_id
1 'polypeptide(L)'
;MSKKQRFPERYPPNWDDRRRIALSATSFRCVLCNARAEEVHHAYYSQARLGCERVFDQLFPLCKLCHKIAHRRINWIWDKIDPCWGNRNTEAFRQQLLQASVRFQGAKITPVLKPATPAPVQMPVRPTSKPRRAGFFKSQEFAALTIITAYAGLLYWIVQIRHA
;
A
#
# COMPACT_ATOMS: atom_id res chain seq x y z
N MET A 1 14.81 12.38 5.67
CA MET A 1 14.73 10.97 5.23
C MET A 1 13.83 10.86 4.01
N SER A 2 14.29 10.23 2.93
CA SER A 2 13.51 10.04 1.69
C SER A 2 12.43 8.95 1.86
N LYS A 3 11.40 8.93 0.99
CA LYS A 3 10.39 7.85 0.99
C LYS A 3 11.02 6.47 0.82
N LYS A 4 12.10 6.36 0.02
CA LYS A 4 12.87 5.12 -0.18
C LYS A 4 13.55 4.64 1.10
N GLN A 5 14.09 5.57 1.88
CA GLN A 5 14.70 5.25 3.18
C GLN A 5 13.65 4.81 4.21
N ARG A 6 12.42 5.36 4.14
CA ARG A 6 11.33 5.02 5.07
C ARG A 6 10.71 3.66 4.80
N PHE A 7 10.63 3.24 3.54
CA PHE A 7 9.95 2.03 3.10
C PHE A 7 10.78 1.26 2.06
N PRO A 8 12.02 0.85 2.39
CA PRO A 8 12.93 0.21 1.43
C PRO A 8 12.32 -1.03 0.76
N GLU A 9 11.43 -1.74 1.46
CA GLU A 9 10.71 -2.90 0.95
C GLU A 9 9.76 -2.58 -0.22
N ARG A 10 9.40 -1.31 -0.43
CA ARG A 10 8.55 -0.89 -1.57
C ARG A 10 9.34 -0.47 -2.80
N TYR A 11 10.66 -0.43 -2.70
CA TYR A 11 11.54 0.09 -3.76
C TYR A 11 12.63 -0.94 -4.07
N PRO A 12 12.36 -1.86 -5.01
CA PRO A 12 13.38 -2.83 -5.43
C PRO A 12 14.59 -2.12 -6.05
N PRO A 13 15.77 -2.77 -6.15
CA PRO A 13 16.97 -2.15 -6.70
C PRO A 13 16.78 -1.54 -8.10
N ASN A 14 15.90 -2.12 -8.93
CA ASN A 14 15.58 -1.63 -10.27
C ASN A 14 14.45 -0.57 -10.31
N TRP A 15 13.99 -0.06 -9.16
CA TRP A 15 12.84 0.85 -9.09
C TRP A 15 12.98 2.09 -9.98
N ASP A 16 14.17 2.68 -10.06
CA ASP A 16 14.37 3.90 -10.85
C ASP A 16 14.22 3.64 -12.36
N ASP A 17 14.65 2.47 -12.83
CA ASP A 17 14.46 2.05 -14.22
C ASP A 17 12.99 1.82 -14.52
N ARG A 18 12.30 1.13 -13.61
CA ARG A 18 10.87 0.81 -13.72
C ARG A 18 10.03 2.08 -13.73
N ARG A 19 10.35 3.03 -12.84
CA ARG A 19 9.75 4.37 -12.81
C ARG A 19 9.97 5.10 -14.13
N ARG A 20 11.20 5.07 -14.67
CA ARG A 20 11.53 5.72 -15.94
C ARG A 20 10.73 5.13 -17.10
N ILE A 21 10.67 3.80 -17.21
CA ILE A 21 9.91 3.07 -18.24
C ILE A 21 8.42 3.44 -18.17
N ALA A 22 7.83 3.46 -16.98
CA ALA A 22 6.44 3.84 -16.80
C ALA A 22 6.19 5.28 -17.28
N LEU A 23 7.01 6.24 -16.83
CA LEU A 23 6.87 7.65 -17.24
C LEU A 23 7.08 7.83 -18.75
N SER A 24 8.07 7.17 -19.35
CA SER A 24 8.35 7.29 -20.79
C SER A 24 7.23 6.69 -21.66
N ALA A 25 6.54 5.64 -21.18
CA ALA A 25 5.42 5.02 -21.89
C ALA A 25 4.22 5.96 -22.13
N THR A 26 4.18 7.10 -21.42
CA THR A 26 3.14 8.13 -21.58
C THR A 26 3.71 9.46 -22.09
N SER A 27 4.96 9.48 -22.58
CA SER A 27 5.69 10.71 -22.88
C SER A 27 5.66 11.70 -21.70
N PHE A 28 5.78 11.18 -20.47
CA PHE A 28 5.68 11.93 -19.23
C PHE A 28 4.33 12.65 -19.06
N ARG A 29 3.23 12.05 -19.52
CA ARG A 29 1.87 12.57 -19.34
C ARG A 29 1.10 11.75 -18.31
N CYS A 30 0.35 12.46 -17.47
CA CYS A 30 -0.54 11.87 -16.48
C CYS A 30 -1.65 11.10 -17.18
N VAL A 31 -1.84 9.83 -16.84
CA VAL A 31 -2.85 9.02 -17.51
C VAL A 31 -4.27 9.56 -17.30
N LEU A 32 -4.55 10.20 -16.17
CA LEU A 32 -5.86 10.76 -15.85
C LEU A 32 -6.13 12.12 -16.50
N CYS A 33 -5.22 13.09 -16.36
CA CYS A 33 -5.49 14.49 -16.76
C CYS A 33 -4.61 15.03 -17.88
N ASN A 34 -3.69 14.23 -18.42
CA ASN A 34 -2.74 14.63 -19.47
C ASN A 34 -1.73 15.73 -19.09
N ALA A 35 -1.73 16.22 -17.84
CA ALA A 35 -0.67 17.10 -17.32
C ALA A 35 0.68 16.36 -17.26
N ARG A 36 1.78 17.06 -16.94
CA ARG A 36 3.09 16.41 -16.75
C ARG A 36 3.02 15.39 -15.61
N ALA A 37 3.38 14.13 -15.89
CA ALA A 37 3.55 13.10 -14.88
C ALA A 37 4.90 13.28 -14.18
N GLU A 38 4.87 13.26 -12.85
CA GLU A 38 6.04 13.41 -11.99
C GLU A 38 6.26 12.18 -11.12
N GLU A 39 5.23 11.37 -10.93
CA GLU A 39 5.23 10.22 -10.04
C GLU A 39 4.62 9.01 -10.74
N VAL A 40 4.92 7.83 -10.22
CA VAL A 40 4.30 6.58 -10.64
C VAL A 40 3.51 6.06 -9.46
N HIS A 41 2.25 5.79 -9.70
CA HIS A 41 1.28 5.32 -8.73
C HIS A 41 1.15 3.81 -8.82
N HIS A 42 1.19 3.12 -7.67
CA HIS A 42 0.89 1.70 -7.58
C HIS A 42 -0.62 1.53 -7.37
N ALA A 43 -1.30 0.83 -8.28
CA ALA A 43 -2.71 0.48 -8.07
C ALA A 43 -2.90 -0.51 -6.92
N TYR A 44 -1.88 -1.32 -6.63
CA TYR A 44 -1.79 -2.18 -5.46
C TYR A 44 -0.33 -2.56 -5.22
N TYR A 45 0.00 -2.93 -3.98
CA TYR A 45 1.29 -3.52 -3.66
C TYR A 45 1.20 -5.04 -3.77
N SER A 46 2.24 -5.69 -4.30
CA SER A 46 2.32 -7.15 -4.37
C SER A 46 3.75 -7.59 -4.18
N GLN A 47 4.01 -8.34 -3.10
CA GLN A 47 5.35 -8.81 -2.79
C GLN A 47 5.90 -9.70 -3.91
N ALA A 48 5.06 -10.59 -4.46
CA ALA A 48 5.45 -11.51 -5.53
C ALA A 48 5.80 -10.84 -6.87
N ARG A 49 5.39 -9.57 -7.06
CA ARG A 49 5.60 -8.83 -8.32
C ARG A 49 6.43 -7.56 -8.15
N LEU A 50 6.99 -7.33 -6.96
CA LEU A 50 7.83 -6.17 -6.70
C LEU A 50 9.01 -6.13 -7.67
N GLY A 51 9.15 -5.05 -8.44
CA GLY A 51 10.19 -4.88 -9.45
C GLY A 51 9.85 -5.49 -10.82
N CYS A 52 8.71 -6.19 -10.92
CA CYS A 52 8.20 -6.83 -12.14
C CYS A 52 6.79 -6.32 -12.51
N GLU A 53 6.38 -5.18 -11.94
CA GLU A 53 5.02 -4.66 -12.12
C GLU A 53 4.71 -4.34 -13.60
N ARG A 54 3.43 -4.35 -13.97
CA ARG A 54 3.05 -4.01 -15.36
C ARG A 54 2.64 -2.55 -15.45
N VAL A 55 3.23 -1.82 -16.39
CA VAL A 55 2.78 -0.46 -16.73
C VAL A 55 1.37 -0.55 -17.32
N PHE A 56 0.48 0.34 -16.92
CA PHE A 56 -0.95 0.33 -17.27
C PHE A 56 -1.75 -0.87 -16.74
N ASP A 57 -1.30 -1.48 -15.65
CA ASP A 57 -2.06 -2.48 -14.88
C ASP A 57 -1.81 -2.32 -13.38
N GLN A 58 -0.52 -2.21 -13.01
CA GLN A 58 -0.07 -2.04 -11.63
C GLN A 58 0.59 -0.67 -11.41
N LEU A 59 1.31 -0.16 -12.42
CA LEU A 59 1.98 1.14 -12.36
C LEU A 59 1.34 2.13 -13.33
N PHE A 60 0.96 3.29 -12.80
CA PHE A 60 0.30 4.36 -13.56
C PHE A 60 1.07 5.68 -13.41
N PRO A 61 1.57 6.25 -14.51
CA PRO A 61 2.17 7.60 -14.50
C PRO A 61 1.13 8.66 -14.16
N LEU A 62 1.35 9.43 -13.09
CA LEU A 62 0.44 10.47 -12.64
C LEU A 62 1.18 11.79 -12.33
N CYS A 63 0.48 12.91 -12.47
CA CYS A 63 0.90 14.16 -11.86
C CYS A 63 0.65 14.09 -10.33
N LYS A 64 1.30 14.98 -9.57
CA LYS A 64 1.17 15.02 -8.09
C LYS A 64 -0.28 15.11 -7.61
N LEU A 65 -1.11 15.92 -8.29
CA LEU A 65 -2.52 16.10 -7.91
C LEU A 65 -3.32 14.81 -8.09
N CYS A 66 -3.22 14.19 -9.26
CA CYS A 66 -3.90 12.93 -9.55
C CYS A 66 -3.38 11.79 -8.67
N HIS A 67 -2.09 11.76 -8.36
CA HIS A 67 -1.52 10.78 -7.43
C HIS A 67 -2.09 10.94 -6.01
N LYS A 68 -2.25 12.17 -5.52
CA LYS A 68 -2.93 12.43 -4.24
C LYS A 68 -4.40 12.00 -4.28
N ILE A 69 -5.10 12.18 -5.39
CA ILE A 69 -6.48 11.70 -5.59
C ILE A 69 -6.53 10.17 -5.54
N ALA A 70 -5.56 9.49 -6.16
CA ALA A 70 -5.49 8.03 -6.17
C ALA A 70 -5.30 7.43 -4.76
N HIS A 71 -4.67 8.18 -3.84
CA HIS A 71 -4.53 7.79 -2.43
C HIS A 71 -5.61 8.36 -1.49
N ARG A 72 -6.67 9.00 -2.01
CA ARG A 72 -7.82 9.39 -1.15
C ARG A 72 -8.54 8.14 -0.64
N ARG A 73 -9.11 8.20 0.56
CA ARG A 73 -9.81 7.08 1.22
C ARG A 73 -10.94 6.46 0.40
N ILE A 74 -11.61 7.24 -0.46
CA ILE A 74 -12.64 6.75 -1.39
C ILE A 74 -12.07 5.87 -2.52
N ASN A 75 -10.80 6.08 -2.87
CA ASN A 75 -10.12 5.41 -3.97
C ASN A 75 -9.09 4.40 -3.48
N TRP A 76 -8.66 4.47 -2.21
CA TRP A 76 -7.59 3.67 -1.64
C TRP A 76 -8.08 2.91 -0.41
N ILE A 77 -8.00 1.59 -0.48
CA ILE A 77 -8.25 0.66 0.60
C ILE A 77 -6.96 0.54 1.42
N TRP A 78 -7.04 0.96 2.69
CA TRP A 78 -5.97 0.75 3.66
C TRP A 78 -6.24 -0.54 4.42
N ASP A 79 -5.37 -1.53 4.22
CA ASP A 79 -5.43 -2.79 4.91
C ASP A 79 -4.75 -2.65 6.28
N LYS A 80 -5.52 -2.92 7.35
CA LYS A 80 -5.02 -2.82 8.73
C LYS A 80 -4.19 -4.04 9.14
N ILE A 81 -4.44 -5.18 8.51
CA ILE A 81 -3.80 -6.46 8.81
C ILE A 81 -2.45 -6.53 8.07
N ASP A 82 -2.46 -6.15 6.79
CA ASP A 82 -1.25 -6.07 5.96
C ASP A 82 -1.08 -4.66 5.34
N PRO A 83 -0.61 -3.68 6.14
CA PRO A 83 -0.47 -2.30 5.68
C PRO A 83 0.67 -2.11 4.66
N CYS A 84 1.45 -3.15 4.34
CA CYS A 84 2.48 -3.09 3.31
C CYS A 84 1.95 -3.61 1.98
N TRP A 85 1.37 -4.80 1.95
CA TRP A 85 0.99 -5.50 0.71
C TRP A 85 -0.52 -5.60 0.48
N GLY A 86 -1.35 -5.42 1.51
CA GLY A 86 -2.81 -5.44 1.40
C GLY A 86 -3.40 -4.14 0.81
N ASN A 87 -2.64 -3.04 0.85
CA ASN A 87 -3.09 -1.75 0.36
C ASN A 87 -3.26 -1.74 -1.17
N ARG A 88 -4.40 -1.22 -1.61
CA ARG A 88 -4.79 -1.18 -3.02
C ARG A 88 -5.79 -0.09 -3.32
N ASN A 89 -5.93 0.27 -4.58
CA ASN A 89 -7.08 1.03 -5.03
C ASN A 89 -8.36 0.19 -4.93
N THR A 90 -9.50 0.88 -4.80
CA THR A 90 -10.80 0.28 -5.06
C THR A 90 -10.87 -0.19 -6.51
N GLU A 91 -11.65 -1.23 -6.78
CA GLU A 91 -11.75 -1.78 -8.13
C GLU A 91 -12.30 -0.75 -9.12
N ALA A 92 -13.30 0.04 -8.71
CA ALA A 92 -13.85 1.13 -9.52
C ALA A 92 -12.77 2.14 -9.96
N PHE A 93 -11.90 2.58 -9.03
CA PHE A 93 -10.83 3.52 -9.38
C PHE A 93 -9.72 2.86 -10.21
N ARG A 94 -9.42 1.58 -9.97
CA ARG A 94 -8.50 0.82 -10.83
C ARG A 94 -9.01 0.74 -12.26
N GLN A 95 -10.29 0.46 -12.47
CA GLN A 95 -10.90 0.46 -13.80
C GLN A 95 -10.82 1.84 -14.47
N GLN A 96 -11.02 2.93 -13.72
CA GLN A 96 -10.82 4.29 -14.24
C GLN A 96 -9.38 4.52 -14.72
N LEU A 97 -8.38 4.07 -13.96
CA LEU A 97 -6.97 4.16 -14.36
C LEU A 97 -6.68 3.35 -15.64
N LEU A 98 -7.23 2.14 -15.74
CA LEU A 98 -7.10 1.27 -16.92
C LEU A 98 -7.71 1.94 -18.16
N GLN A 99 -8.96 2.40 -18.05
CA GLN A 99 -9.67 3.07 -19.15
C GLN A 99 -8.93 4.32 -19.61
N ALA A 100 -8.44 5.15 -18.68
CA ALA A 100 -7.69 6.35 -18.99
C ALA A 100 -6.32 6.06 -19.66
N SER A 101 -5.80 4.84 -19.48
CA SER A 101 -4.52 4.40 -20.04
C SER A 101 -4.62 3.91 -21.49
N VAL A 102 -5.82 3.53 -21.96
CA VAL A 102 -6.04 2.97 -23.32
C VAL A 102 -5.47 3.87 -24.41
N ARG A 103 -5.61 5.20 -24.28
CA ARG A 103 -5.08 6.17 -25.26
C ARG A 103 -3.55 6.17 -25.41
N PHE A 104 -2.82 5.55 -24.48
CA PHE A 104 -1.36 5.42 -24.54
C PHE A 104 -0.93 4.03 -25.03
N GLN A 105 -1.83 3.04 -25.05
CA GLN A 105 -1.51 1.64 -25.42
C GLN A 105 -1.35 1.42 -26.93
N GLY A 106 -1.69 2.42 -27.76
CA GLY A 106 -1.44 2.43 -29.21
C GLY A 106 -0.10 3.04 -29.62
N ALA A 107 0.57 3.77 -28.73
CA ALA A 107 1.95 4.17 -28.96
C ALA A 107 2.79 2.89 -28.84
N LYS A 108 3.43 2.44 -29.93
CA LYS A 108 4.42 1.37 -29.87
C LYS A 108 5.37 1.72 -28.73
N ILE A 109 5.25 1.02 -27.59
CA ILE A 109 6.24 1.12 -26.53
C ILE A 109 7.48 0.54 -27.21
N THR A 110 8.37 1.39 -27.71
CA THR A 110 9.70 0.94 -28.10
C THR A 110 10.21 0.22 -26.87
N PRO A 111 10.45 -1.10 -26.93
CA PRO A 111 10.95 -1.80 -25.77
C PRO A 111 12.23 -1.07 -25.41
N VAL A 112 12.20 -0.36 -24.28
CA VAL A 112 13.41 0.19 -23.68
C VAL A 112 14.30 -1.03 -23.55
N LEU A 113 15.45 -0.99 -24.26
CA LEU A 113 16.48 -2.02 -24.29
C LEU A 113 16.45 -2.76 -22.95
N LYS A 114 16.18 -4.06 -23.03
CA LYS A 114 16.15 -4.98 -21.89
C LYS A 114 17.25 -4.51 -20.93
N PRO A 115 16.93 -3.98 -19.74
CA PRO A 115 17.99 -3.61 -18.81
C PRO A 115 18.80 -4.90 -18.64
N ALA A 116 20.10 -4.81 -18.91
CA ALA A 116 21.00 -5.95 -18.78
C ALA A 116 20.66 -6.63 -17.46
N THR A 117 20.36 -7.92 -17.50
CA THR A 117 20.03 -8.70 -16.31
C THR A 117 21.09 -8.33 -15.27
N PRO A 118 20.73 -7.60 -14.19
CA PRO A 118 21.73 -7.30 -13.19
C PRO A 118 22.20 -8.67 -12.70
N ALA A 119 23.52 -8.86 -12.67
CA ALA A 119 24.12 -10.05 -12.10
C ALA A 119 23.39 -10.36 -10.79
N PRO A 120 23.09 -11.63 -10.47
CA PRO A 120 22.35 -11.98 -9.28
C PRO A 120 22.97 -11.26 -8.10
N VAL A 121 22.25 -10.26 -7.59
CA VAL A 121 22.68 -9.50 -6.43
C VAL A 121 22.69 -10.53 -5.32
N GLN A 122 23.89 -10.93 -4.87
CA GLN A 122 24.04 -11.71 -3.66
C GLN A 122 23.39 -10.88 -2.56
N MET A 123 22.15 -11.22 -2.24
CA MET A 123 21.46 -10.61 -1.14
C MET A 123 22.30 -10.92 0.09
N PRO A 124 22.72 -9.90 0.88
CA PRO A 124 23.40 -10.18 2.12
C PRO A 124 22.50 -11.10 2.92
N VAL A 125 23.04 -12.28 3.28
CA VAL A 125 22.36 -13.23 4.15
C VAL A 125 21.90 -12.44 5.35
N ARG A 126 20.58 -12.28 5.49
CA ARG A 126 19.99 -11.49 6.57
C ARG A 126 20.53 -12.11 7.86
N PRO A 127 21.24 -11.37 8.72
CA PRO A 127 21.71 -11.92 9.99
C PRO A 127 20.46 -12.44 10.71
N THR A 128 20.51 -13.71 11.09
CA THR A 128 19.46 -14.35 11.89
C THR A 128 19.21 -13.44 13.07
N SER A 129 18.03 -12.83 13.10
CA SER A 129 17.65 -11.93 14.18
C SER A 129 17.79 -12.71 15.47
N LYS A 130 18.67 -12.24 16.37
CA LYS A 130 18.81 -12.78 17.72
C LYS A 130 17.41 -12.97 18.32
N PRO A 131 17.15 -14.06 19.05
CA PRO A 131 15.86 -14.27 19.68
C PRO A 131 15.51 -13.02 20.49
N ARG A 132 14.36 -12.41 20.17
CA ARG A 132 13.78 -11.32 20.96
C ARG A 132 13.67 -11.85 22.39
N ARG A 133 14.42 -11.25 23.32
CA ARG A 133 14.17 -11.44 24.75
C ARG A 133 12.69 -11.16 24.98
N ALA A 134 11.99 -12.11 25.59
CA ALA A 134 10.61 -11.98 26.02
C ALA A 134 10.52 -10.77 26.94
N GLY A 135 10.10 -9.63 26.38
CA GLY A 135 9.83 -8.42 27.12
C GLY A 135 8.56 -8.64 27.92
N PHE A 136 8.75 -8.89 29.21
CA PHE A 136 7.91 -8.48 30.34
C PHE A 136 6.58 -7.82 29.91
N PHE A 137 5.52 -8.63 29.82
CA PHE A 137 4.15 -8.16 29.72
C PHE A 137 3.84 -7.41 31.03
N LYS A 138 3.80 -6.08 30.99
CA LYS A 138 3.19 -5.28 32.06
C LYS A 138 1.67 -5.43 31.93
N SER A 139 1.09 -6.06 32.94
CA SER A 139 -0.33 -6.16 33.22
C SER A 139 -0.96 -4.77 33.33
N GLN A 140 -1.77 -4.39 32.34
CA GLN A 140 -2.68 -3.24 32.42
C GLN A 140 -4.12 -3.60 31.99
N GLU A 141 -4.53 -4.85 32.19
CA GLU A 141 -5.90 -5.32 31.88
C GLU A 141 -6.64 -5.88 33.10
N PHE A 142 -6.65 -5.16 34.23
CA PHE A 142 -7.54 -5.51 35.35
C PHE A 142 -8.50 -4.40 35.80
N ALA A 143 -8.52 -3.24 35.13
CA ALA A 143 -9.40 -2.13 35.55
C ALA A 143 -10.77 -2.08 34.85
N ALA A 144 -11.00 -2.84 33.77
CA ALA A 144 -12.24 -2.75 33.00
C ALA A 144 -13.32 -3.78 33.41
N LEU A 145 -12.95 -4.86 34.10
CA LEU A 145 -13.89 -5.94 34.47
C LEU A 145 -14.63 -5.72 35.80
N THR A 146 -14.19 -4.78 36.64
CA THR A 146 -14.88 -4.46 37.91
C THR A 146 -16.06 -3.52 37.76
N ILE A 147 -16.21 -2.81 36.64
CA ILE A 147 -17.35 -1.89 36.43
C ILE A 147 -18.60 -2.64 35.94
N ILE A 148 -18.44 -3.72 35.16
CA ILE A 148 -19.58 -4.45 34.59
C ILE A 148 -20.33 -5.28 35.65
N THR A 149 -19.63 -5.84 36.66
CA THR A 149 -20.28 -6.62 37.73
C THR A 149 -21.06 -5.76 38.72
N ALA A 150 -20.68 -4.50 38.93
CA ALA A 150 -21.40 -3.58 39.81
C ALA A 150 -22.79 -3.18 39.26
N TYR A 151 -22.94 -3.04 37.94
CA TYR A 151 -24.22 -2.66 37.32
C TYR A 151 -25.24 -3.81 37.26
N ALA A 152 -24.78 -5.05 37.11
CA ALA A 152 -25.68 -6.22 37.09
C ALA A 152 -26.34 -6.46 38.46
N GLY A 153 -25.61 -6.23 39.56
CA GLY A 153 -26.15 -6.36 40.93
C GLY A 153 -27.22 -5.31 41.26
N LEU A 154 -27.02 -4.06 40.84
CA LEU A 154 -27.98 -2.97 41.09
C LEU A 154 -29.31 -3.20 40.35
N LEU A 155 -29.27 -3.68 39.11
CA LEU A 155 -30.47 -3.98 38.34
C LEU A 155 -31.26 -5.15 38.92
N TYR A 156 -30.59 -6.18 39.44
CA TYR A 156 -31.26 -7.31 40.10
C TYR A 156 -31.97 -6.90 41.39
N TRP A 157 -31.38 -6.01 42.19
CA TRP A 157 -31.99 -5.52 43.43
C TRP A 157 -33.23 -4.64 43.18
N ILE A 158 -33.21 -3.80 42.16
CA ILE A 158 -34.36 -2.95 41.79
C ILE A 158 -35.58 -3.79 41.37
N VAL A 159 -35.37 -4.94 40.71
CA VAL A 159 -36.47 -5.83 40.31
C VAL A 159 -37.14 -6.48 41.52
N GLN A 160 -36.38 -6.87 42.56
CA GLN A 160 -36.93 -7.55 43.73
C GLN A 160 -37.81 -6.64 44.60
N ILE A 161 -37.54 -5.33 44.66
CA ILE A 161 -38.34 -4.38 45.45
C ILE A 161 -39.73 -4.12 44.86
N ARG A 162 -39.93 -4.36 43.55
CA ARG A 162 -41.23 -4.11 42.90
C ARG A 162 -42.22 -5.26 43.05
N HIS A 163 -41.81 -6.39 43.62
CA HIS A 163 -42.62 -7.59 43.78
C HIS A 163 -42.88 -7.98 45.24
N ALA A 164 -42.44 -7.16 46.20
CA ALA A 164 -42.76 -7.25 47.61
C ALA A 164 -43.76 -6.14 47.99
#